data_AF-A0A1V0BZG4-F1
#
_entry.id   AF-A0A1V0BZG4-F1
#
_cell.length_a   1.000
_cell.length_b   1.000
_cell.length_c   1.000
_cell.angle_alpha   90.00
_cell.angle_beta   90.00
_cell.angle_gamma   90.00
#
_symmetry.space_group_name_H-M   'P 1'
#
loop_
_entity.id
_entity.type
_entity.pdbx_description
1 polymer ?
#
loop_
_entity_poly.entity_id
_entity_poly.type
_entity_poly.pdbx_seq_one_letter_code
_entity_poly.pdbx_strand_id
1 'polypeptide(L)'
;GLLFLSMVFSFMLVQSYEIGHAPGKNNEKSKYPLTTPHVNAGQIRFKVGVISDDDKESLSKVDSNTWVSTYLTGTLMWDKGANKVYVQWDKNSEKTVKSKYSYGGRGMELSELITFNGNLLT
;
A
#
# COMPACT_ATOMS: atom_id res chain seq x y z
N GLY A 1 -3.72 -17.05 1.49
CA GLY A 1 -4.93 -17.53 2.17
C GLY A 1 -5.20 -16.75 3.44
N LEU A 2 -4.71 -17.20 4.59
CA LEU A 2 -4.88 -16.54 5.90
C LEU A 2 -3.56 -15.99 6.47
N LEU A 3 -2.44 -16.66 6.16
CA LEU A 3 -1.08 -16.26 6.58
C LEU A 3 -0.61 -14.95 5.93
N PHE A 4 -0.99 -14.70 4.67
CA PHE A 4 -0.64 -13.45 3.98
C PHE A 4 -1.34 -12.23 4.60
N LEU A 5 -2.60 -12.39 5.01
CA LEU A 5 -3.35 -11.32 5.67
C LEU A 5 -2.83 -11.05 7.10
N SER A 6 -2.53 -12.11 7.86
CA SER A 6 -1.85 -12.02 9.16
C SER A 6 -0.51 -11.29 9.07
N MET A 7 0.26 -11.56 8.01
CA MET A 7 1.55 -10.92 7.76
C MET A 7 1.36 -9.43 7.45
N VAL A 8 0.46 -9.07 6.52
CA VAL A 8 0.15 -7.65 6.20
C VAL A 8 -0.33 -6.88 7.44
N PHE A 9 -1.15 -7.48 8.31
CA PHE A 9 -1.56 -6.83 9.57
C PHE A 9 -0.42 -6.68 10.56
N SER A 10 0.43 -7.71 10.70
CA SER A 10 1.60 -7.64 11.57
C SER A 10 2.57 -6.57 11.08
N PHE A 11 2.78 -6.45 9.76
CA PHE A 11 3.59 -5.38 9.16
C PHE A 11 2.96 -3.99 9.34
N MET A 12 1.65 -3.83 9.17
CA MET A 12 0.96 -2.55 9.44
C MET A 12 1.06 -2.15 10.91
N LEU A 13 0.90 -3.11 11.84
CA LEU A 13 1.09 -2.88 13.27
C LEU A 13 2.56 -2.57 13.61
N VAL A 14 3.50 -3.26 12.97
CA VAL A 14 4.95 -3.04 13.11
C VAL A 14 5.33 -1.63 12.69
N GLN A 15 4.94 -1.21 11.49
CA GLN A 15 5.17 0.15 11.00
C GLN A 15 4.51 1.20 11.90
N SER A 16 3.31 0.93 12.40
CA SER A 16 2.65 1.84 13.34
C SER A 16 3.39 2.00 14.67
N TYR A 17 4.03 0.94 15.20
CA TYR A 17 4.82 1.06 16.43
C TYR A 17 6.15 1.76 16.20
N GLU A 18 6.86 1.45 15.10
CA GLU A 18 8.18 2.05 14.82
C GLU A 18 8.07 3.55 14.58
N ILE A 19 7.00 3.98 13.91
CA ILE A 19 6.69 5.39 13.70
C ILE A 19 6.18 6.04 15.00
N GLY A 20 5.60 5.25 15.91
CA GLY A 20 5.03 5.71 17.19
C GLY A 20 6.03 5.97 18.32
N HIS A 21 7.34 5.71 18.16
CA HIS A 21 8.32 5.76 19.25
C HIS A 21 9.42 6.83 19.16
N ALA A 22 9.29 7.85 18.32
CA ALA A 22 10.17 9.03 18.39
C ALA A 22 9.49 10.18 19.16
N PRO A 23 9.81 10.44 20.44
CA PRO A 23 9.40 11.67 21.11
C PRO A 23 10.28 12.81 20.56
N GLY A 24 9.87 13.39 19.43
CA GLY A 24 10.69 14.36 18.71
C GLY A 24 9.86 15.30 17.86
N LYS A 25 9.34 16.36 18.49
CA LYS A 25 8.67 17.55 17.91
C LYS A 25 7.45 17.26 17.02
N ASN A 26 6.41 18.06 17.23
CA ASN A 26 5.19 18.11 16.42
C ASN A 26 5.51 18.53 14.97
N ASN A 27 6.04 17.61 14.17
CA ASN A 27 6.18 17.79 12.74
C ASN A 27 5.00 17.05 12.11
N GLU A 28 4.00 17.79 11.62
CA GLU A 28 2.80 17.27 10.92
C GLU A 28 3.12 16.29 9.76
N LYS A 29 4.40 16.20 9.35
CA LYS A 29 4.89 15.36 8.26
C LYS A 29 4.91 13.85 8.54
N SER A 30 4.82 13.39 9.79
CA SER A 30 4.88 11.94 10.10
C SER A 30 3.48 11.32 10.30
N LYS A 31 2.57 11.54 9.36
CA LYS A 31 1.20 11.01 9.46
C LYS A 31 1.15 9.54 9.01
N TYR A 32 0.80 8.65 9.93
CA TYR A 32 0.47 7.25 9.64
C TYR A 32 -0.86 6.85 10.27
N PRO A 33 -1.76 6.17 9.52
CA PRO A 33 -1.75 6.02 8.06
C PRO A 33 -1.91 7.37 7.35
N LEU A 34 -1.60 7.45 6.05
CA LEU A 34 -1.77 8.67 5.24
C LEU A 34 -3.22 9.22 5.31
N THR A 35 -4.18 8.31 5.20
CA THR A 35 -5.61 8.61 5.31
C THR A 35 -6.09 8.26 6.71
N THR A 36 -6.77 9.20 7.36
CA THR A 36 -7.33 8.99 8.70
C THR A 36 -8.37 7.85 8.65
N PRO A 37 -8.24 6.79 9.47
CA PRO A 37 -9.21 5.71 9.50
C PRO A 37 -10.62 6.21 9.87
N HIS A 38 -11.65 5.64 9.26
CA HIS A 38 -13.04 5.97 9.57
C HIS A 38 -13.61 4.94 10.54
N VAL A 39 -14.12 5.39 11.69
CA VAL A 39 -14.70 4.53 12.72
C VAL A 39 -16.21 4.73 12.73
N ASN A 40 -16.97 3.65 12.62
CA ASN A 40 -18.44 3.69 12.73
C ASN A 40 -18.97 2.36 13.29
N ALA A 41 -19.86 2.43 14.29
CA ALA A 41 -20.61 1.29 14.82
C ALA A 41 -19.75 0.04 15.11
N GLY A 42 -18.58 0.20 15.72
CA GLY A 42 -17.67 -0.91 16.06
C GLY A 42 -16.81 -1.43 14.90
N GLN A 43 -16.99 -0.88 13.69
CA GLN A 43 -16.17 -1.15 12.52
C GLN A 43 -15.12 -0.05 12.33
N ILE A 44 -13.90 -0.45 11.95
CA ILE A 44 -12.84 0.47 11.55
C ILE A 44 -12.52 0.25 10.08
N ARG A 45 -12.51 1.32 9.29
CA ARG A 45 -12.23 1.31 7.86
C ARG A 45 -10.91 2.01 7.57
N PHE A 46 -10.01 1.31 6.90
CA PHE A 46 -8.70 1.79 6.47
C PHE A 46 -8.65 1.84 4.95
N LYS A 47 -8.09 2.91 4.38
CA LYS A 47 -7.70 2.89 2.97
C LYS A 47 -6.44 2.05 2.82
N VAL A 48 -6.43 1.20 1.80
CA VAL A 48 -5.30 0.33 1.46
C VAL A 48 -4.93 0.52 -0.01
N GLY A 49 -3.65 0.35 -0.30
CA GLY A 49 -3.12 0.29 -1.66
C GLY A 49 -2.31 -0.99 -1.83
N VAL A 50 -2.28 -1.52 -3.05
CA VAL A 50 -1.39 -2.62 -3.44
C VAL A 50 -0.74 -2.29 -4.77
N ILE A 51 0.50 -2.72 -4.95
CA ILE A 51 1.31 -2.51 -6.15
C ILE A 51 1.77 -3.88 -6.69
N SER A 52 1.84 -4.04 -8.02
CA SER A 52 2.29 -5.29 -8.63
C SER A 52 3.81 -5.33 -8.80
N ASP A 53 4.37 -6.52 -8.59
CA ASP A 53 5.68 -6.90 -9.11
C ASP A 53 5.45 -7.89 -10.25
N ASP A 54 5.52 -7.39 -11.49
CA ASP A 54 5.26 -8.19 -12.69
C ASP A 54 6.54 -8.81 -13.28
N ASP A 55 7.66 -8.81 -12.52
CA ASP A 55 8.95 -9.32 -12.97
C ASP A 55 9.31 -8.78 -14.38
N LYS A 56 9.69 -9.67 -15.31
CA LYS A 56 10.05 -9.33 -16.70
C LYS A 56 8.86 -8.86 -17.54
N GLU A 57 7.64 -9.16 -17.12
CA GLU A 57 6.42 -8.74 -17.82
C GLU A 57 6.06 -7.28 -17.52
N SER A 58 6.83 -6.60 -16.65
CA SER A 58 6.76 -5.15 -16.46
C SER A 58 7.12 -4.35 -17.71
N LEU A 59 7.77 -4.92 -18.73
CA LEU A 59 8.07 -4.20 -19.97
C LEU A 59 6.79 -3.89 -20.76
N SER A 60 6.56 -2.60 -21.03
CA SER A 60 5.39 -2.13 -21.79
C SER A 60 5.37 -2.67 -23.21
N LYS A 61 4.22 -3.21 -23.61
CA LYS A 61 3.97 -3.71 -24.97
C LYS A 61 3.62 -2.60 -25.97
N VAL A 62 3.37 -1.39 -25.46
CA VAL A 62 2.88 -0.24 -26.26
C VAL A 62 3.93 0.87 -26.31
N ASP A 63 4.56 1.17 -25.17
CA ASP A 63 5.53 2.25 -25.04
C ASP A 63 6.96 1.68 -25.07
N SER A 64 7.77 2.08 -26.06
CA SER A 64 9.18 1.65 -26.16
C SER A 64 9.99 2.09 -24.93
N ASN A 65 10.89 1.21 -24.47
CA ASN A 65 11.79 1.44 -23.33
C ASN A 65 11.06 1.99 -22.09
N THR A 66 9.90 1.41 -21.80
CA THR A 66 9.04 1.82 -20.70
C THR A 66 8.63 0.58 -19.93
N TRP A 67 8.79 0.62 -18.61
CA TRP A 67 8.33 -0.40 -17.68
C TRP A 67 7.12 0.10 -16.92
N VAL A 68 6.22 -0.81 -16.56
CA VAL A 68 4.94 -0.54 -15.94
C VAL A 68 4.71 -1.46 -14.76
N SER A 69 3.96 -0.97 -13.79
CA SER A 69 3.37 -1.74 -12.69
C SER A 69 1.95 -1.23 -12.44
N THR A 70 1.14 -2.01 -11.75
CA THR A 70 -0.28 -1.76 -11.52
C THR A 70 -0.54 -1.46 -10.05
N TYR A 71 -1.08 -0.28 -9.78
CA TYR A 71 -1.51 0.15 -8.46
C TYR A 71 -3.03 0.06 -8.32
N LEU A 72 -3.51 -0.59 -7.26
CA LEU A 72 -4.93 -0.71 -6.93
C LEU A 72 -5.19 -0.10 -5.54
N THR A 73 -6.36 0.52 -5.37
CA THR A 73 -6.81 1.02 -4.07
C THR A 73 -8.08 0.34 -3.59
N GLY A 74 -8.22 0.22 -2.28
CA GLY A 74 -9.40 -0.36 -1.67
C GLY A 74 -9.61 0.14 -0.25
N THR A 75 -10.58 -0.50 0.38
CA THR A 75 -10.92 -0.28 1.78
C THR A 75 -10.86 -1.61 2.52
N LEU A 76 -10.01 -1.67 3.54
CA LEU A 76 -10.01 -2.73 4.53
C LEU A 76 -10.99 -2.34 5.65
N MET A 77 -11.89 -3.24 6.01
CA MET A 77 -12.82 -3.07 7.12
C MET A 77 -12.54 -4.13 8.18
N TRP A 78 -12.24 -3.68 9.40
CA TRP A 78 -12.15 -4.53 10.57
C TRP A 78 -13.41 -4.39 11.41
N ASP A 79 -14.20 -5.46 11.48
CA ASP A 79 -15.34 -5.57 12.37
C ASP A 79 -14.89 -6.22 13.69
N LYS A 80 -14.78 -5.41 14.74
CA LYS A 80 -14.30 -5.87 16.05
C LYS A 80 -15.27 -6.82 16.72
N GLY A 81 -16.57 -6.55 16.61
CA GLY A 81 -17.60 -7.37 17.27
C GLY A 81 -17.71 -8.76 16.65
N ALA A 82 -17.60 -8.85 15.32
CA ALA A 82 -17.60 -10.12 14.61
C ALA A 82 -16.23 -10.80 14.53
N ASN A 83 -15.15 -10.13 14.95
CA ASN A 83 -13.76 -10.53 14.74
C ASN A 83 -13.47 -10.93 13.28
N LYS A 84 -13.88 -10.08 12.33
CA LYS A 84 -13.75 -10.32 10.88
C LYS A 84 -13.08 -9.15 10.18
N VAL A 85 -12.36 -9.49 9.11
CA VAL A 85 -11.75 -8.50 8.20
C VAL A 85 -12.30 -8.72 6.80
N TYR A 86 -12.61 -7.62 6.13
CA TYR A 86 -13.08 -7.57 4.76
C TYR A 86 -12.20 -6.62 3.96
N VAL A 87 -11.97 -6.93 2.69
CA VAL A 87 -11.32 -6.03 1.76
C VAL A 87 -12.27 -5.82 0.58
N GLN A 88 -12.50 -4.55 0.24
CA GLN A 88 -13.27 -4.16 -0.92
C GLN A 88 -12.41 -3.23 -1.79
N TRP A 89 -12.15 -3.65 -3.02
CA TRP A 89 -11.45 -2.82 -4.00
C TRP A 89 -12.36 -1.70 -4.49
N ASP A 90 -11.80 -0.50 -4.61
CA ASP A 90 -12.53 0.67 -5.12
C ASP A 90 -12.81 0.46 -6.63
N LYS A 91 -14.01 0.83 -7.10
CA LYS A 91 -14.35 0.72 -8.53
C LYS A 91 -13.40 1.58 -9.36
N ASN A 92 -12.91 1.03 -10.47
CA ASN A 92 -11.99 1.71 -11.40
C ASN A 92 -10.72 2.26 -10.70
N SER A 93 -10.22 1.56 -9.68
CA SER A 93 -9.05 1.99 -8.92
C SER A 93 -7.71 1.63 -9.54
N GLU A 94 -7.74 0.77 -10.57
CA GLU A 94 -6.55 0.35 -11.28
C GLU A 94 -5.85 1.54 -11.95
N LYS A 95 -4.57 1.71 -11.63
CA LYS A 95 -3.72 2.75 -12.19
C LYS A 95 -2.40 2.13 -12.63
N THR A 96 -2.03 2.37 -13.87
CA THR A 96 -0.69 2.03 -14.36
C THR A 96 0.31 3.09 -13.88
N VAL A 97 1.33 2.67 -13.14
CA VAL A 97 2.53 3.47 -12.88
C VAL A 97 3.60 3.08 -13.89
N LYS A 98 4.38 4.06 -14.37
CA LYS A 98 5.37 3.80 -15.44
C LYS A 98 6.65 4.59 -15.28
N SER A 99 7.75 4.01 -15.76
CA SER A 99 9.06 4.65 -15.80
C SER A 99 9.83 4.24 -17.05
N LYS A 100 10.71 5.12 -17.53
CA LYS A 100 11.71 4.81 -18.56
C LYS A 100 13.05 4.37 -17.97
N TYR A 101 13.19 4.46 -16.64
CA TYR A 101 14.38 4.01 -15.95
C TYR A 101 14.38 2.49 -15.82
N SER A 102 15.50 1.87 -16.16
CA SER A 102 15.75 0.45 -15.98
C SER A 102 17.23 0.20 -15.73
N TYR A 103 17.53 -0.97 -15.17
CA TYR A 103 18.88 -1.48 -15.05
C TYR A 103 18.91 -2.92 -15.56
N GLY A 104 19.82 -3.22 -16.50
CA GLY A 104 19.88 -4.55 -17.13
C GLY A 104 18.60 -4.94 -17.90
N GLY A 105 17.84 -3.97 -18.40
CA GLY A 105 16.58 -4.21 -19.12
C GLY A 105 15.37 -4.50 -18.22
N ARG A 106 15.49 -4.34 -16.91
CA ARG A 106 14.44 -4.55 -15.91
C ARG A 106 14.12 -3.23 -15.19
N GLY A 107 12.85 -2.97 -14.92
CA GLY A 107 12.38 -1.75 -14.27
C GLY A 107 10.95 -1.93 -13.77
N MET A 108 10.51 -1.12 -12.82
CA MET A 108 9.17 -1.21 -12.22
C MET A 108 8.81 -2.60 -11.63
N GLU A 109 9.81 -3.36 -11.19
CA GLU A 109 9.64 -4.57 -10.37
C GLU A 109 9.50 -4.13 -8.91
N LEU A 110 8.28 -3.71 -8.55
CA LEU A 110 7.98 -3.01 -7.30
C LEU A 110 7.54 -4.00 -6.22
N SER A 111 8.47 -4.39 -5.33
CA SER A 111 8.24 -5.47 -4.36
C SER A 111 7.66 -5.01 -3.02
N GLU A 112 7.50 -3.71 -2.77
CA GLU A 112 7.00 -3.17 -1.50
C GLU A 112 6.22 -1.86 -1.68
N LEU A 113 5.32 -1.55 -0.75
CA LEU A 113 4.59 -0.29 -0.69
C LEU A 113 4.49 0.23 0.75
N ILE A 114 5.15 1.35 1.04
CA ILE A 114 5.29 1.88 2.40
C ILE A 114 4.84 3.33 2.52
N THR A 115 4.30 3.68 3.69
CA THR A 115 4.14 5.09 4.08
C THR A 115 5.37 5.54 4.88
N PHE A 116 6.05 6.58 4.40
CA PHE A 116 7.19 7.16 5.10
C PHE A 116 7.17 8.68 5.01
N ASN A 117 7.26 9.35 6.16
CA ASN A 117 7.29 10.82 6.28
C ASN A 117 6.16 11.51 5.48
N GLY A 118 4.94 10.95 5.55
CA GLY A 118 3.76 11.51 4.89
C GLY A 118 3.68 11.24 3.38
N ASN A 119 4.55 10.37 2.85
CA ASN A 119 4.55 9.97 1.44
C ASN A 119 4.29 8.48 1.29
N LEU A 120 3.77 8.09 0.12
CA LEU A 120 3.68 6.70 -0.32
C LEU A 120 4.88 6.39 -1.20
N LEU A 121 5.69 5.41 -0.82
CA LEU A 121 6.93 5.03 -1.49
C LEU A 121 6.89 3.55 -1.90
N THR A 122 7.67 3.24 -2.93
CA THR A 122 7.88 1.92 -3.52
C THR A 122 9.30 1.86 -4.08
#